data_AF-A0A2N1DKM6-F1
#
_entry.id   AF-A0A2N1DKM6-F1
#
_cell.length_a   1.000
_cell.length_b   1.000
_cell.length_c   1.000
_cell.angle_alpha   90.00
_cell.angle_beta   90.00
_cell.angle_gamma   90.00
#
_symmetry.space_group_name_H-M   'P 1'
#
loop_
_entity.id
_entity.type
_entity.pdbx_description
1 polymer ?
#
loop_
_entity_poly.entity_id
_entity_poly.type
_entity_poly.pdbx_seq_one_letter_code
_entity_poly.pdbx_strand_id
1 'polypeptide(L)'
;MFGKIINEKSVTDAFGDRYSLYTCLIFFSDQFTGGETQFLVDKSDSTRPARRPDNAQIKGIRTAVGVVLCFPHGTHPLHCLHGSQIISEGVKYIIRSDLLFSL
;
A
#
# COMPACT_ATOMS: atom_id res chain seq x y z
N MET A 1 -2.49 11.12 5.26
CA MET A 1 -1.97 12.25 4.47
C MET A 1 -1.73 11.78 3.04
N PHE A 2 -2.21 12.52 2.03
CA PHE A 2 -2.02 12.17 0.61
C PHE A 2 -0.94 13.05 -0.01
N GLY A 3 0.00 12.43 -0.74
CA GLY A 3 1.05 13.14 -1.48
C GLY A 3 0.68 13.29 -2.95
N LYS A 4 0.97 14.45 -3.54
CA LYS A 4 0.78 14.71 -4.98
C LYS A 4 2.09 15.20 -5.58
N ILE A 5 2.36 14.83 -6.83
CA ILE A 5 3.42 15.49 -7.63
C ILE A 5 2.84 16.77 -8.24
N ILE A 6 3.42 17.92 -7.89
CA ILE A 6 3.07 19.24 -8.43
C ILE A 6 4.35 19.87 -8.94
N ASN A 7 4.40 20.19 -10.25
CA ASN A 7 5.61 20.72 -10.90
C ASN A 7 6.86 19.88 -10.60
N GLU A 8 6.75 18.56 -10.82
CA GLU A 8 7.81 17.56 -10.58
C GLU A 8 8.29 17.41 -9.13
N LYS A 9 7.68 18.12 -8.18
CA LYS A 9 8.00 18.01 -6.75
C LYS A 9 6.92 17.25 -6.01
N SER A 10 7.34 16.42 -5.07
CA SER A 10 6.42 15.77 -4.14
C SER A 10 5.93 16.78 -3.10
N VAL A 11 4.61 16.98 -3.05
CA VAL A 11 3.92 17.80 -2.05
C VAL A 11 3.20 16.86 -1.10
N THR A 12 3.63 16.85 0.16
CA THR A 12 2.93 16.17 1.25
C THR A 12 1.70 16.96 1.66
N ASP A 13 0.64 16.26 2.05
CA ASP A 13 -0.63 16.87 2.47
C ASP A 13 -1.21 17.85 1.44
N ALA A 14 -1.26 17.42 0.17
CA ALA A 14 -1.58 18.31 -0.94
C ALA A 14 -3.00 18.93 -0.92
N PHE A 15 -3.85 18.53 0.02
CA PHE A 15 -5.22 19.00 0.16
C PHE A 15 -5.49 19.75 1.48
N GLY A 16 -4.80 19.39 2.58
CA GLY A 16 -4.92 20.05 3.89
C GLY A 16 -6.27 19.90 4.61
N ASP A 17 -7.29 19.33 3.96
CA ASP A 17 -8.67 19.23 4.44
C ASP A 17 -9.23 17.79 4.48
N ARG A 18 -8.42 16.80 4.06
CA ARG A 18 -8.86 15.40 3.91
C ARG A 18 -7.74 14.41 4.15
N TYR A 19 -8.10 13.20 4.59
CA TYR A 19 -7.16 12.10 4.79
C TYR A 19 -7.38 10.95 3.81
N SER A 20 -6.29 10.38 3.29
CA SER A 20 -6.32 9.03 2.71
C SER A 20 -6.52 8.02 3.84
N LEU A 21 -7.68 7.35 3.84
CA LEU A 21 -7.98 6.23 4.75
C LEU A 21 -7.82 4.88 4.09
N TYR A 22 -7.81 4.82 2.75
CA TYR A 22 -7.59 3.61 1.98
C TYR A 22 -6.71 3.90 0.77
N THR A 23 -5.87 2.93 0.43
CA THR A 23 -5.12 2.88 -0.84
C THR A 23 -5.74 1.81 -1.73
N CYS A 24 -5.83 2.11 -3.02
CA CYS A 24 -6.25 1.21 -4.08
C CYS A 24 -5.08 1.01 -5.05
N LEU A 25 -4.58 -0.22 -5.18
CA LEU A 25 -3.58 -0.59 -6.18
C LEU A 25 -4.27 -1.34 -7.32
N ILE A 26 -4.25 -0.76 -8.51
CA ILE A 26 -4.84 -1.33 -9.73
C ILE A 26 -3.72 -1.99 -10.52
N PHE A 27 -3.82 -3.30 -10.78
CA PHE A 27 -2.76 -4.08 -11.42
C PHE A 27 -2.96 -4.21 -12.92
N PHE A 28 -1.92 -3.86 -13.70
CA PHE A 28 -1.91 -3.92 -15.17
C PHE A 28 -0.96 -4.98 -15.72
N SER A 29 -0.18 -5.63 -14.85
CA SER A 29 0.59 -6.82 -15.19
C SER A 29 0.65 -7.78 -14.01
N ASP A 30 0.87 -9.05 -14.32
CA ASP A 30 1.12 -10.12 -13.34
C ASP A 30 2.16 -11.15 -13.81
N GLN A 31 2.83 -10.90 -14.94
CA GLN A 31 3.90 -11.73 -15.49
C GLN A 31 5.27 -11.25 -14.96
N PHE A 32 5.46 -11.33 -13.64
CA PHE A 32 6.72 -11.00 -12.97
C PHE A 32 7.01 -11.96 -11.82
N THR A 33 8.29 -12.17 -11.48
CA THR A 33 8.70 -12.99 -10.33
C THR A 33 8.95 -12.11 -9.11
N GLY A 34 8.40 -12.49 -7.95
CA GLY A 34 8.38 -11.64 -6.75
C GLY A 34 7.28 -10.58 -6.81
N GLY A 35 7.57 -9.34 -6.40
CA GLY A 35 6.66 -8.20 -6.58
C GLY A 35 5.33 -8.25 -5.82
N GLU A 36 5.15 -9.15 -4.86
CA GLU A 36 3.96 -9.17 -4.01
C GLU A 36 3.81 -7.84 -3.24
N THR A 37 2.56 -7.41 -3.02
CA THR A 37 2.32 -6.34 -2.04
C THR A 37 2.48 -6.95 -0.66
N GLN A 38 3.48 -6.52 0.08
CA GLN A 38 3.85 -7.05 1.38
C GLN A 38 3.33 -6.14 2.50
N PHE A 39 2.72 -6.76 3.50
CA PHE A 39 2.21 -6.09 4.70
C PHE A 39 2.93 -6.64 5.93
N LEU A 40 3.32 -5.74 6.84
CA LEU A 40 3.83 -6.11 8.16
C LEU A 40 2.64 -6.27 9.11
N VAL A 41 2.36 -7.51 9.51
CA VAL A 41 1.31 -7.86 10.47
C VAL A 41 1.93 -8.34 11.78
N ASP A 42 1.18 -8.29 12.87
CA ASP A 42 1.66 -8.74 14.17
C ASP A 42 1.96 -10.26 14.13
N LYS A 43 3.09 -10.65 14.72
CA LYS A 43 3.54 -12.05 14.74
C LYS A 43 2.67 -12.93 15.63
N SER A 44 2.13 -12.38 16.71
CA SER A 44 1.28 -13.07 17.69
C SER A 44 -0.19 -13.09 17.27
N ASP A 45 -0.63 -12.08 16.50
CA ASP A 45 -1.98 -11.99 15.93
C ASP A 45 -1.96 -11.45 14.49
N SER A 46 -1.93 -12.36 13.52
CA SER A 46 -1.86 -12.00 12.09
C SER A 46 -3.06 -11.21 11.55
N THR A 47 -4.13 -11.04 12.34
CA THR A 47 -5.29 -10.21 11.96
C THR A 47 -5.06 -8.72 12.23
N ARG A 48 -3.94 -8.37 12.89
CA ARG A 48 -3.64 -7.00 13.30
C ARG A 48 -2.38 -6.45 12.63
N PRO A 49 -2.29 -5.12 12.42
CA PRO A 49 -1.06 -4.48 11.99
C PRO A 49 0.07 -4.67 13.00
N ALA A 50 1.30 -4.86 12.52
CA ALA A 50 2.47 -4.80 13.39
C ALA A 50 2.63 -3.39 13.97
N ARG A 51 2.81 -3.29 15.29
CA ARG A 51 3.11 -2.01 15.97
C ARG A 51 4.60 -1.79 16.22
N ARG A 52 5.39 -2.87 16.18
CA ARG A 52 6.85 -2.84 16.36
C ARG A 52 7.50 -3.74 15.31
N PRO A 53 8.55 -3.28 14.60
CA PRO A 53 9.19 -4.07 13.54
C PRO A 53 9.81 -5.40 14.00
N ASP A 54 10.30 -5.45 15.23
CA ASP A 54 10.89 -6.63 15.87
C ASP A 54 9.88 -7.75 16.15
N ASN A 55 8.59 -7.41 16.27
CA ASN A 55 7.48 -8.36 16.41
C ASN A 55 6.57 -8.41 15.17
N ALA A 56 7.12 -8.09 13.99
CA ALA A 56 6.38 -8.16 12.74
C ALA A 56 6.64 -9.50 12.01
N GLN A 57 5.64 -9.94 11.25
CA GLN A 57 5.81 -10.92 10.18
C GLN A 57 5.32 -10.32 8.86
N ILE A 58 5.96 -10.70 7.75
CA ILE A 58 5.58 -10.23 6.42
C ILE A 58 4.50 -11.17 5.86
N LYS A 59 3.42 -10.59 5.33
CA LYS A 59 2.41 -11.28 4.53
C LYS A 59 2.36 -10.66 3.14
N GLY A 60 2.73 -11.44 2.14
CA GLY A 60 2.68 -11.05 0.73
C GLY A 60 1.34 -11.40 0.11
N ILE A 61 0.81 -10.49 -0.71
CA ILE A 61 -0.39 -10.68 -1.51
C ILE A 61 0.00 -10.58 -2.98
N ARG A 62 -0.04 -11.72 -3.67
CA ARG A 62 0.03 -11.78 -5.12
C ARG A 62 -1.33 -11.37 -5.71
N THR A 63 -1.32 -10.37 -6.57
CA THR A 63 -2.53 -9.82 -7.19
C THR A 63 -2.47 -10.03 -8.70
N ALA A 64 -3.53 -10.58 -9.28
CA ALA A 64 -3.63 -10.82 -10.71
C ALA A 64 -3.85 -9.51 -11.50
N VAL A 65 -3.56 -9.55 -12.80
CA VAL A 65 -3.87 -8.43 -13.70
C VAL A 65 -5.38 -8.13 -13.71
N GLY A 66 -5.74 -6.85 -13.80
CA GLY A 66 -7.13 -6.37 -13.79
C GLY A 66 -7.77 -6.30 -12.41
N VAL A 67 -7.11 -6.78 -11.36
CA VAL A 67 -7.62 -6.72 -9.99
C VAL A 67 -7.21 -5.42 -9.29
N VAL A 68 -8.09 -4.91 -8.43
CA VAL A 68 -7.80 -3.81 -7.51
C VAL A 68 -7.61 -4.34 -6.10
N LEU A 69 -6.43 -4.15 -5.54
CA LEU A 69 -6.15 -4.43 -4.13
C LEU A 69 -6.43 -3.17 -3.30
N CYS A 70 -7.45 -3.23 -2.45
CA CYS A 70 -7.86 -2.14 -1.56
C CYS A 70 -7.49 -2.46 -0.12
N PHE A 71 -6.84 -1.54 0.58
CA PHE A 71 -6.46 -1.72 1.99
C PHE A 71 -6.41 -0.41 2.77
N PRO A 72 -6.58 -0.46 4.11
CA PRO A 72 -6.53 0.74 4.94
C PRO A 72 -5.16 1.41 4.91
N HIS A 73 -5.15 2.74 4.98
CA HIS A 73 -3.96 3.56 4.83
C HIS A 73 -3.97 4.76 5.80
N GLY A 74 -2.83 5.43 5.91
CA GLY A 74 -2.68 6.66 6.67
C GLY A 74 -2.91 6.45 8.16
N THR A 75 -3.92 7.14 8.71
CA THR A 75 -4.26 7.13 10.14
C THR A 75 -5.30 6.06 10.50
N HIS A 76 -5.75 5.25 9.55
CA HIS A 76 -6.73 4.20 9.83
C HIS A 76 -6.18 3.19 10.87
N PRO A 77 -6.94 2.77 11.89
CA PRO A 77 -6.44 1.88 12.96
C PRO A 77 -5.88 0.55 12.44
N LEU A 78 -6.46 0.03 11.35
CA LEU A 78 -6.04 -1.20 10.67
C LEU A 78 -4.97 -0.98 9.57
N HIS A 79 -4.36 0.20 9.48
CA HIS A 79 -3.28 0.44 8.52
C HIS A 79 -2.06 -0.42 8.86
N CYS A 80 -1.65 -1.26 7.92
CA CYS A 80 -0.40 -2.02 7.96
C CYS A 80 0.69 -1.26 7.21
N LEU A 81 1.89 -1.18 7.79
CA LEU A 81 3.08 -0.78 7.04
C LEU A 81 3.27 -1.77 5.89
N HIS A 82 3.45 -1.25 4.68
CA HIS A 82 3.43 -2.04 3.47
C HIS A 82 4.46 -1.57 2.45
N GLY A 83 4.78 -2.45 1.52
CA GLY A 83 5.71 -2.19 0.42
C GLY A 83 5.57 -3.22 -0.69
N SER A 84 6.41 -3.12 -1.71
CA SER A 84 6.51 -4.16 -2.74
C SER A 84 7.69 -5.06 -2.42
N GLN A 85 7.50 -6.37 -2.49
CA GLN A 85 8.61 -7.30 -2.62
C GLN A 85 9.46 -6.91 -3.84
N ILE A 86 10.77 -7.18 -3.77
CA ILE A 86 11.67 -7.07 -4.91
C ILE A 86 11.13 -7.91 -6.07
N ILE A 87 11.22 -7.35 -7.28
CA ILE A 87 10.94 -8.04 -8.53
C ILE A 87 12.27 -8.51 -9.09
N SER A 88 12.43 -9.82 -9.26
CA SER A 88 13.65 -10.39 -9.83
C SER A 88 13.60 -10.50 -11.35
N GLU A 89 12.39 -10.63 -11.92
CA GLU A 89 12.16 -10.82 -13.35
C GLU A 89 10.81 -10.20 -13.77
N GLY A 90 10.74 -9.68 -15.00
CA GLY A 90 9.53 -9.02 -15.54
C GLY A 90 9.34 -7.59 -15.03
N VAL A 91 8.19 -6.99 -15.34
CA VAL A 91 7.84 -5.62 -14.94
C VAL A 91 6.44 -5.57 -14.32
N LYS A 92 6.34 -4.93 -13.16
CA LYS A 92 5.07 -4.68 -12.46
C LYS A 92 4.54 -3.29 -12.81
N TYR A 93 3.42 -3.24 -13.52
CA TYR A 93 2.69 -2.01 -13.83
C TYR A 93 1.50 -1.89 -12.89
N ILE A 94 1.45 -0.81 -12.11
CA ILE A 94 0.34 -0.51 -11.22
C ILE A 94 -0.04 0.97 -11.31
N ILE A 95 -1.32 1.25 -11.06
CA ILE A 95 -1.76 2.58 -10.69
C ILE A 95 -2.06 2.56 -9.19
N ARG A 96 -1.49 3.50 -8.44
CA ARG A 96 -1.86 3.74 -7.05
C ARG A 96 -2.82 4.92 -6.99
N SER A 97 -3.97 4.69 -6.38
CA SER A 97 -4.92 5.73 -6.01
C SER A 97 -5.24 5.64 -4.52
N ASP A 98 -5.88 6.67 -3.98
CA ASP A 98 -6.30 6.72 -2.59
C ASP A 98 -7.76 7.17 -2.50
N LEU A 99 -8.50 6.58 -1.57
CA LEU A 99 -9.83 7.08 -1.20
C LEU A 99 -9.65 8.12 -0.08
N LEU A 100 -10.03 9.35 -0.39
CA LEU A 100 -9.90 10.49 0.50
C LEU A 100 -11.23 10.76 1.21
N PHE A 101 -11.16 10.99 2.52
CA PHE A 101 -12.30 11.29 3.37
C PHE A 101 -12.10 12.66 4.02
N SER A 102 -13.19 13.43 4.13
CA SER A 102 -13.19 14.68 4.87
C SER A 102 -12.86 14.46 6.34
N LEU A 103 -12.28 15.49 6.97
CA LEU A 103 -12.13 15.60 8.42
C LEU A 103 -13.46 15.49 9.16
#